data_AF-A0A966IL83-F1
#
_entry.id   AF-A0A966IL83-F1
#
_cell.length_a   1.000
_cell.length_b   1.000
_cell.length_c   1.000
_cell.angle_alpha   90.00
_cell.angle_beta   90.00
_cell.angle_gamma   90.00
#
_symmetry.space_group_name_H-M   'P 1'
#
loop_
_entity.id
_entity.type
_entity.pdbx_description
1 polymer ?
#
loop_
_entity_poly.entity_id
_entity_poly.type
_entity_poly.pdbx_seq_one_letter_code
_entity_poly.pdbx_strand_id
1 'polypeptide(L)'
;AAWQGAEDGDVLLLLHDCARRLIDDDTSNILNKLAASGRRASLVLNKIDLAPQERLLERADEMSKIYEFERIFMVSAETGNGVNDLKSWLASKMPRSPFLFDPDDLSDMPLRLLAAETLREKLFLNLHQELPYQLTVETESWEDRDDGSVEVHLSIYVAREGHRGIILGKGGQTMRRIGTAARKELELALERRVHLFSHVKYRKDWMDDSARYNLWDLDYNA
;
A
#
# COMPACT_ATOMS: atom_id res chain seq x y z
N ALA A 1 -9.78 -7.86 8.06
CA ALA A 1 -8.80 -6.75 7.85
C ALA A 1 -9.41 -5.45 7.30
N ALA A 2 -9.72 -5.31 5.99
CA ALA A 2 -10.16 -4.01 5.42
C ALA A 2 -11.49 -3.46 5.99
N TRP A 3 -12.41 -4.34 6.41
CA TRP A 3 -13.67 -3.95 7.04
C TRP A 3 -13.51 -3.59 8.53
N GLN A 4 -12.50 -4.15 9.21
CA GLN A 4 -12.19 -3.79 10.59
C GLN A 4 -11.59 -2.39 10.69
N GLY A 5 -10.64 -2.03 9.81
CA GLY A 5 -10.11 -0.67 9.74
C GLY A 5 -11.16 0.37 9.35
N ALA A 6 -12.25 -0.04 8.69
CA ALA A 6 -13.40 0.82 8.42
C ALA A 6 -14.30 1.05 9.64
N GLU A 7 -14.10 0.34 10.76
CA GLU A 7 -14.88 0.52 12.00
C GLU A 7 -14.37 1.68 12.85
N ASP A 8 -13.06 1.92 12.85
CA ASP A 8 -12.41 2.93 13.71
C ASP A 8 -12.14 4.27 13.00
N GLY A 9 -12.41 4.36 11.69
CA GLY A 9 -12.14 5.58 10.92
C GLY A 9 -13.21 6.66 11.11
N ASP A 10 -12.78 7.91 11.38
CA ASP A 10 -13.67 9.09 11.43
C ASP A 10 -14.39 9.35 10.09
N VAL A 11 -13.74 9.01 8.97
CA VAL A 11 -14.27 9.18 7.62
C VAL A 11 -14.00 7.93 6.80
N LEU A 12 -15.05 7.38 6.19
CA LEU A 12 -14.96 6.25 5.28
C LEU A 12 -14.99 6.71 3.81
N LEU A 13 -13.97 6.30 3.05
CA LEU A 13 -13.87 6.57 1.61
C LEU A 13 -13.94 5.26 0.82
N LEU A 14 -14.86 5.18 -0.14
CA LEU A 14 -14.83 4.16 -1.17
C LEU A 14 -14.06 4.70 -2.38
N LEU A 15 -12.91 4.10 -2.69
CA LEU A 15 -12.12 4.44 -3.86
C LEU A 15 -12.51 3.53 -5.04
N HIS A 16 -12.85 4.13 -6.19
CA HIS A 16 -13.16 3.40 -7.41
C HIS A 16 -12.30 3.88 -8.59
N ASP A 17 -11.82 2.93 -9.39
CA ASP A 17 -11.01 3.18 -10.58
C ASP A 17 -11.90 3.43 -11.80
N CYS A 18 -12.00 4.70 -12.23
CA CYS A 18 -12.82 5.09 -13.36
C CYS A 18 -12.24 4.67 -14.72
N ALA A 19 -11.00 4.18 -14.81
CA ALA A 19 -10.48 3.61 -16.06
C ALA A 19 -11.17 2.28 -16.41
N ARG A 20 -11.76 1.61 -15.41
CA ARG A 20 -12.54 0.38 -15.62
C ARG A 20 -13.82 0.68 -16.40
N ARG A 21 -14.15 -0.23 -17.32
CA ARG A 21 -15.33 -0.08 -18.19
C ARG A 21 -16.64 -0.31 -17.44
N LEU A 22 -16.65 -1.22 -16.46
CA LEU A 22 -17.82 -1.60 -15.68
C LEU A 22 -17.45 -1.68 -14.20
N ILE A 23 -18.47 -1.57 -13.35
CA ILE A 23 -18.40 -1.99 -11.95
C ILE A 23 -18.34 -3.51 -11.95
N ASP A 24 -17.30 -4.08 -11.35
CA ASP A 24 -17.14 -5.54 -11.23
C ASP A 24 -17.89 -6.08 -10.01
N ASP A 25 -17.94 -7.41 -9.92
CA ASP A 25 -18.62 -8.10 -8.82
C ASP A 25 -17.99 -7.74 -7.47
N ASP A 26 -16.68 -7.55 -7.41
CA ASP A 26 -15.98 -7.15 -6.19
C ASP A 26 -16.41 -5.76 -5.70
N THR A 27 -16.43 -4.76 -6.60
CA THR A 27 -16.91 -3.41 -6.26
C THR A 27 -18.39 -3.45 -5.85
N SER A 28 -19.20 -4.24 -6.57
CA SER A 28 -20.63 -4.42 -6.25
C SER A 28 -20.83 -5.05 -4.87
N ASN A 29 -20.03 -6.05 -4.52
CA ASN A 29 -20.04 -6.68 -3.19
C ASN A 29 -19.64 -5.71 -2.10
N ILE A 30 -18.65 -4.85 -2.33
CA ILE A 30 -18.26 -3.80 -1.38
C ILE A 30 -19.40 -2.80 -1.18
N LEU A 31 -20.03 -2.34 -2.25
CA LEU A 31 -21.19 -1.43 -2.18
C LEU A 31 -22.36 -2.02 -1.40
N ASN A 32 -22.69 -3.29 -1.66
CA ASN A 32 -23.77 -3.99 -0.95
C ASN A 32 -23.46 -4.14 0.54
N LYS A 33 -22.20 -4.44 0.90
CA LYS A 33 -21.75 -4.50 2.31
C LYS A 33 -21.81 -3.13 2.98
N LEU A 34 -21.40 -2.07 2.27
CA LEU A 34 -21.52 -0.69 2.76
C LEU A 34 -22.99 -0.34 3.04
N ALA A 35 -23.89 -0.63 2.10
CA ALA A 35 -25.32 -0.42 2.25
C ALA A 35 -25.90 -1.20 3.45
N ALA A 36 -25.50 -2.45 3.63
CA ALA A 36 -25.93 -3.26 4.77
C ALA A 36 -25.37 -2.77 6.12
N SER A 37 -24.18 -2.16 6.12
CA SER A 37 -23.55 -1.66 7.35
C SER A 37 -24.20 -0.40 7.94
N GLY A 38 -24.95 0.35 7.13
CA GLY A 38 -25.56 1.63 7.53
C GLY A 38 -24.55 2.75 7.85
N ARG A 39 -23.25 2.54 7.64
CA ARG A 39 -22.22 3.59 7.82
C ARG A 39 -22.37 4.67 6.77
N ARG A 40 -21.88 5.87 7.06
CA ARG A 40 -21.76 6.97 6.08
C ARG A 40 -20.40 6.89 5.40
N ALA A 41 -20.39 6.88 4.07
CA ALA A 41 -19.19 6.85 3.26
C ALA A 41 -19.25 7.94 2.18
N SER A 42 -18.09 8.38 1.72
CA SER A 42 -17.95 9.21 0.53
C SER A 42 -17.27 8.42 -0.59
N LEU A 43 -17.61 8.74 -1.83
CA LEU A 43 -17.06 8.09 -3.02
C LEU A 43 -15.91 8.93 -3.58
N VAL A 44 -14.81 8.27 -3.92
CA VAL A 44 -13.68 8.85 -4.64
C VAL A 44 -13.52 8.11 -5.97
N LEU A 45 -13.92 8.78 -7.04
CA LEU A 45 -13.74 8.35 -8.42
C LEU A 45 -12.34 8.76 -8.90
N ASN A 46 -11.40 7.81 -8.93
CA ASN A 46 -10.01 8.06 -9.29
C ASN A 46 -9.72 7.75 -10.77
N LYS A 47 -8.61 8.27 -11.29
CA LYS A 47 -8.16 8.14 -12.69
C LYS A 47 -9.10 8.80 -13.70
N ILE A 48 -9.63 9.97 -13.35
CA ILE A 48 -10.50 10.74 -14.25
C ILE A 48 -9.79 11.20 -15.53
N ASP A 49 -8.46 11.25 -15.52
CA ASP A 49 -7.63 11.54 -16.68
C ASP A 49 -7.68 10.44 -17.76
N LEU A 50 -8.14 9.23 -17.40
CA LEU A 50 -8.27 8.08 -18.30
C LEU A 50 -9.72 7.80 -18.74
N ALA A 51 -10.66 8.69 -18.41
CA ALA A 51 -12.08 8.49 -18.66
C ALA A 51 -12.75 9.76 -19.23
N PRO A 52 -13.67 9.63 -20.20
CA PRO A 52 -14.46 10.78 -20.67
C PRO A 52 -15.46 11.22 -19.58
N GLN A 53 -15.81 12.50 -19.58
CA GLN A 53 -16.63 13.13 -18.54
C GLN A 53 -18.02 12.49 -18.41
N GLU A 54 -18.63 12.09 -19.52
CA GLU A 54 -19.94 11.43 -19.54
C GLU A 54 -19.90 10.14 -18.74
N ARG A 55 -18.84 9.34 -18.90
CA ARG A 55 -18.67 8.07 -18.19
C ARG A 55 -18.44 8.26 -16.70
N LEU A 56 -17.83 9.37 -16.29
CA LEU A 56 -17.65 9.70 -14.88
C LEU A 56 -18.99 10.00 -14.20
N LEU A 57 -19.85 10.75 -14.88
CA LEU A 57 -21.19 11.07 -14.39
C LEU A 57 -22.08 9.81 -14.33
N GLU A 58 -22.03 8.98 -15.37
CA GLU A 58 -22.72 7.68 -15.39
C GLU A 58 -22.26 6.79 -14.23
N ARG A 59 -20.94 6.69 -13.98
CA ARG A 59 -20.42 5.89 -12.87
C ARG A 59 -20.85 6.41 -11.51
N ALA A 60 -20.85 7.74 -11.31
CA ALA A 60 -21.34 8.36 -10.09
C ALA A 60 -22.82 8.02 -9.85
N ASP A 61 -23.65 8.09 -10.88
CA ASP A 61 -25.09 7.76 -10.83
C ASP A 61 -25.32 6.26 -10.56
N GLU A 62 -24.62 5.37 -11.28
CA GLU A 62 -24.68 3.92 -11.07
C GLU A 62 -24.40 3.53 -9.62
N MET A 63 -23.33 4.07 -9.03
CA MET A 63 -22.95 3.76 -7.66
C MET A 63 -23.91 4.41 -6.64
N SER A 64 -24.40 5.62 -6.92
CA SER A 64 -25.35 6.33 -6.05
C SER A 64 -26.72 5.67 -5.97
N LYS A 65 -27.10 4.91 -7.01
CA LYS A 65 -28.32 4.08 -7.00
C LYS A 65 -28.24 2.89 -6.04
N ILE A 66 -27.03 2.42 -5.75
CA ILE A 66 -26.79 1.28 -4.86
C ILE A 66 -26.59 1.76 -3.42
N TYR A 67 -25.90 2.88 -3.24
CA TYR A 67 -25.56 3.42 -1.93
C TYR A 67 -25.55 4.96 -1.94
N GLU A 68 -26.18 5.57 -0.93
CA GLU A 68 -26.24 7.03 -0.79
C GLU A 68 -24.94 7.56 -0.16
N PHE A 69 -24.05 8.10 -1.00
CA PHE A 69 -22.80 8.70 -0.55
C PHE A 69 -23.01 10.10 0.04
N GLU A 70 -22.28 10.41 1.12
CA GLU A 70 -22.27 11.76 1.69
C GLU A 70 -21.69 12.79 0.71
N ARG A 71 -20.64 12.40 -0.02
CA ARG A 71 -20.00 13.22 -1.04
C ARG A 71 -19.36 12.34 -2.10
N ILE A 72 -19.29 12.88 -3.32
CA ILE A 72 -18.60 12.24 -4.44
C ILE A 72 -17.49 13.17 -4.90
N PHE A 73 -16.27 12.65 -4.96
CA PHE A 73 -15.10 13.33 -5.47
C PHE A 73 -14.65 12.69 -6.76
N MET A 74 -14.27 13.52 -7.72
CA MET A 74 -13.64 13.11 -8.97
C MET A 74 -12.18 13.56 -8.92
N VAL A 75 -11.26 12.60 -8.92
CA VAL A 75 -9.83 12.87 -8.73
C VAL A 75 -8.96 12.16 -9.75
N SER A 76 -7.81 12.76 -10.03
CA SER A 76 -6.70 12.07 -10.68
C SER A 76 -5.54 12.11 -9.70
N ALA A 77 -5.25 10.97 -9.07
CA ALA A 77 -4.11 10.84 -8.17
C ALA A 77 -2.77 11.11 -8.90
N GLU A 78 -2.70 10.79 -10.19
CA GLU A 78 -1.52 11.01 -11.04
C GLU A 78 -1.27 12.51 -11.31
N THR A 79 -2.31 13.24 -11.72
CA THR A 79 -2.16 14.66 -12.11
C THR A 79 -2.40 15.64 -10.96
N GLY A 80 -2.95 15.17 -9.83
CA GLY A 80 -3.38 15.98 -8.69
C GLY A 80 -4.75 16.65 -8.86
N ASN A 81 -5.43 16.48 -10.00
CA ASN A 81 -6.75 17.06 -10.23
C ASN A 81 -7.76 16.57 -9.18
N GLY A 82 -8.54 17.49 -8.59
CA GLY A 82 -9.55 17.20 -7.56
C GLY A 82 -9.01 16.80 -6.18
N VAL A 83 -7.70 16.53 -6.06
CA VAL A 83 -7.10 16.05 -4.80
C VAL A 83 -7.16 17.12 -3.70
N ASN A 84 -6.97 18.40 -4.05
CA ASN A 84 -7.03 19.49 -3.08
C ASN A 84 -8.42 19.66 -2.47
N ASP A 85 -9.49 19.45 -3.25
CA ASP A 85 -10.86 19.52 -2.76
C ASP A 85 -11.18 18.38 -1.80
N LEU A 86 -10.70 17.17 -2.13
CA LEU A 86 -10.78 16.00 -1.25
C LEU A 86 -10.04 16.26 0.07
N LYS A 87 -8.78 16.73 0.01
CA LYS A 87 -7.98 17.06 1.20
C LYS A 87 -8.65 18.12 2.07
N SER A 88 -9.15 19.19 1.46
CA SER A 88 -9.80 20.30 2.19
C SER A 88 -11.06 19.82 2.90
N TRP A 89 -11.85 18.96 2.24
CA TRP A 89 -13.03 18.37 2.86
C TRP A 89 -12.67 17.40 3.99
N LEU A 90 -11.68 16.51 3.79
CA LEU A 90 -11.23 15.61 4.85
C LEU A 90 -10.76 16.39 6.08
N ALA A 91 -9.95 17.44 5.89
CA ALA A 91 -9.52 18.31 6.97
C ALA A 91 -10.71 18.95 7.73
N SER A 92 -11.79 19.32 7.03
CA SER A 92 -13.01 19.85 7.66
C SER A 92 -13.81 18.83 8.46
N LYS A 93 -13.57 17.52 8.24
CA LYS A 93 -14.22 16.42 8.95
C LYS A 93 -13.46 15.95 10.19
N MET A 94 -12.17 16.27 10.29
CA MET A 94 -11.36 15.82 11.42
C MET A 94 -11.79 16.50 12.72
N PRO A 95 -11.93 15.73 13.82
CA PRO A 95 -12.21 16.30 15.13
C PRO A 95 -11.05 17.19 15.59
N ARG A 96 -11.34 18.18 16.43
CA ARG A 96 -10.28 18.93 17.10
C ARG A 96 -9.55 18.01 18.07
N SER A 97 -8.28 17.77 17.81
CA SER A 97 -7.39 16.96 18.64
C SER A 97 -5.99 17.57 18.65
N PRO A 98 -5.19 17.39 19.70
CA PRO A 98 -3.75 17.53 19.55
C PRO A 98 -3.24 16.58 18.47
N PHE A 99 -2.09 16.91 17.88
CA PHE A 99 -1.38 15.97 17.03
C PHE A 99 -1.05 14.70 17.83
N LEU A 100 -1.49 13.55 17.30
CA LEU A 100 -1.21 12.25 17.92
C LEU A 100 0.20 11.74 17.58
N PHE A 101 0.78 12.26 16.50
CA PHE A 101 2.12 11.97 15.97
C PHE A 101 2.84 13.29 15.69
N ASP A 102 4.18 13.27 15.54
CA ASP A 102 4.91 14.48 15.17
C ASP A 102 4.49 14.94 13.77
N PRO A 103 4.16 16.23 13.53
CA PRO A 103 3.80 16.73 12.20
C PRO A 103 4.93 16.57 11.16
N ASP A 104 6.18 16.44 11.58
CA ASP A 104 7.32 16.20 10.71
C ASP A 104 7.53 14.70 10.41
N ASP A 105 6.84 13.79 11.11
CA ASP A 105 6.87 12.36 10.81
C ASP A 105 6.09 12.08 9.52
N LEU A 106 6.80 11.71 8.45
CA LEU A 106 6.18 11.30 7.19
C LEU A 106 5.37 10.00 7.33
N SER A 107 5.71 9.16 8.32
CA SER A 107 5.00 7.92 8.67
C SER A 107 5.38 7.48 10.09
N ASP A 108 4.42 6.91 10.81
CA ASP A 108 4.60 6.17 12.07
C ASP A 108 5.16 4.74 11.85
N MET A 109 5.44 4.38 10.59
CA MET A 109 5.95 3.08 10.20
C MET A 109 7.28 2.78 10.91
N PRO A 110 7.37 1.66 11.66
CA PRO A 110 8.63 1.25 12.25
C PRO A 110 9.74 1.17 11.18
N LEU A 111 10.96 1.64 11.48
CA LEU A 111 12.07 1.68 10.50
C LEU A 111 12.35 0.32 9.84
N ARG A 112 12.07 -0.77 10.58
CA ARG A 112 12.15 -2.15 10.06
C ARG A 112 11.14 -2.41 8.95
N LEU A 113 9.93 -1.89 9.09
CA LEU A 113 8.87 -2.00 8.08
C LEU A 113 9.20 -1.09 6.88
N LEU A 114 9.72 0.11 7.12
CA LEU A 114 10.21 0.99 6.05
C LEU A 114 11.24 0.28 5.17
N ALA A 115 12.26 -0.35 5.76
CA ALA A 115 13.27 -1.09 5.00
C ALA A 115 12.70 -2.25 4.18
N ALA A 116 11.77 -3.02 4.77
CA ALA A 116 11.09 -4.10 4.06
C ALA A 116 10.27 -3.57 2.87
N GLU A 117 9.51 -2.50 3.08
CA GLU A 117 8.65 -1.90 2.06
C GLU A 117 9.44 -1.22 0.95
N THR A 118 10.52 -0.50 1.26
CA THR A 118 11.40 0.07 0.24
C THR A 118 11.98 -1.02 -0.65
N LEU A 119 12.43 -2.16 -0.08
CA LEU A 119 12.92 -3.27 -0.90
C LEU A 119 11.78 -3.93 -1.70
N ARG A 120 10.60 -4.12 -1.10
CA ARG A 120 9.42 -4.70 -1.75
C ARG A 120 8.97 -3.87 -2.94
N GLU A 121 8.95 -2.55 -2.81
CA GLU A 121 8.65 -1.62 -3.90
C GLU A 121 9.68 -1.77 -5.04
N LYS A 122 10.98 -1.82 -4.73
CA LYS A 122 12.00 -1.98 -5.78
C LYS A 122 11.92 -3.34 -6.45
N LEU A 123 11.57 -4.40 -5.72
CA LEU A 123 11.23 -5.71 -6.31
C LEU A 123 10.03 -5.57 -7.25
N PHE A 124 8.97 -4.89 -6.83
CA PHE A 124 7.76 -4.68 -7.63
C PHE A 124 8.03 -3.98 -8.95
N LEU A 125 8.82 -2.90 -8.93
CA LEU A 125 9.16 -2.12 -10.13
C LEU A 125 10.08 -2.86 -11.11
N ASN A 126 10.83 -3.86 -10.65
CA ASN A 126 11.85 -4.54 -11.46
C ASN A 126 11.44 -5.94 -11.91
N LEU A 127 10.55 -6.60 -11.16
CA LEU A 127 10.04 -7.92 -11.49
C LEU A 127 8.78 -7.78 -12.35
N HIS A 128 8.61 -8.73 -13.27
CA HIS A 128 7.53 -8.68 -14.24
C HIS A 128 6.46 -9.72 -13.89
N GLN A 129 5.29 -9.64 -14.54
CA GLN A 129 4.19 -10.60 -14.39
C GLN A 129 3.66 -10.65 -12.95
N GLU A 130 3.24 -11.83 -12.48
CA GLU A 130 2.62 -12.01 -11.16
C GLU A 130 3.63 -12.15 -10.01
N LEU A 131 4.93 -12.19 -10.30
CA LEU A 131 5.99 -12.41 -9.30
C LEU A 131 5.99 -11.41 -8.14
N PRO A 132 5.79 -10.09 -8.36
CA PRO A 132 5.73 -9.13 -7.27
C PRO A 132 4.64 -9.42 -6.22
N TYR A 133 3.55 -10.07 -6.64
CA TYR A 133 2.42 -10.39 -5.77
C TYR A 133 2.60 -11.73 -5.06
N GLN A 134 3.61 -12.52 -5.43
CA GLN A 134 3.91 -13.84 -4.87
C GLN A 134 5.22 -13.85 -4.07
N LEU A 135 5.61 -12.67 -3.58
CA LEU A 135 6.69 -12.48 -2.61
C LEU A 135 6.30 -11.60 -1.43
N THR A 136 7.00 -11.75 -0.33
CA THR A 136 7.01 -10.80 0.80
C THR A 136 8.44 -10.51 1.22
N VAL A 137 8.64 -9.36 1.86
CA VAL A 137 9.93 -8.94 2.42
C VAL A 137 9.77 -8.78 3.93
N GLU A 138 10.70 -9.35 4.68
CA GLU A 138 10.74 -9.24 6.14
C GLU A 138 12.12 -8.76 6.58
N THR A 139 12.15 -7.93 7.62
CA THR A 139 13.41 -7.52 8.26
C THR A 139 13.79 -8.52 9.34
N GLU A 140 14.90 -9.22 9.15
CA GLU A 140 15.40 -10.24 10.09
C GLU A 140 16.20 -9.63 11.23
N SER A 141 17.06 -8.65 10.92
CA SER A 141 17.83 -7.92 11.92
C SER A 141 18.03 -6.46 11.54
N TRP A 142 18.19 -5.65 12.57
CA TRP A 142 18.48 -4.24 12.50
C TRP A 142 19.44 -3.90 13.62
N GLU A 143 20.67 -3.53 13.27
CA GLU A 143 21.76 -3.30 14.23
C GLU A 143 22.39 -1.94 13.94
N ASP A 144 22.31 -1.04 14.91
CA ASP A 144 23.06 0.21 14.90
C ASP A 144 24.54 -0.10 15.18
N ARG A 145 25.42 0.45 14.36
CA ARG A 145 26.87 0.27 14.47
C ARG A 145 27.50 1.47 15.18
N ASP A 146 28.67 1.24 15.78
CA ASP A 146 29.42 2.27 16.53
C ASP A 146 29.79 3.50 15.69
N ASP A 147 29.90 3.36 14.37
CA ASP A 147 30.20 4.44 13.42
C ASP A 147 28.96 5.28 13.02
N GLY A 148 27.81 5.02 13.65
CA GLY A 148 26.54 5.69 13.37
C GLY A 148 25.81 5.15 12.13
N SER A 149 26.37 4.16 11.43
CA SER A 149 25.69 3.46 10.34
C SER A 149 24.73 2.40 10.89
N VAL A 150 23.91 1.84 10.01
CA VAL A 150 23.01 0.73 10.34
C VAL A 150 23.23 -0.46 9.44
N GLU A 151 23.21 -1.65 10.02
CA GLU A 151 23.17 -2.92 9.32
C GLU A 151 21.75 -3.48 9.33
N VAL A 152 21.25 -3.83 8.14
CA VAL A 152 19.88 -4.30 7.94
C VAL A 152 19.91 -5.58 7.13
N HIS A 153 19.35 -6.65 7.69
CA HIS A 153 19.17 -7.93 6.99
C HIS A 153 17.71 -8.12 6.61
N LEU A 154 17.45 -8.27 5.32
CA LEU A 154 16.13 -8.50 4.75
C LEU A 154 16.04 -9.91 4.16
N SER A 155 14.91 -10.58 4.39
CA SER A 155 14.57 -11.83 3.73
C SER A 155 13.41 -11.63 2.76
N ILE A 156 13.63 -12.06 1.52
CA ILE A 156 12.62 -12.09 0.45
C ILE A 156 12.09 -13.52 0.37
N TYR A 157 10.85 -13.72 0.79
CA TYR A 157 10.21 -15.03 0.72
C TYR A 157 9.44 -15.19 -0.59
N VAL A 158 9.65 -16.30 -1.29
CA VAL A 158 8.91 -16.66 -2.50
C VAL A 158 8.11 -17.93 -2.31
N ALA A 159 6.93 -17.97 -2.93
CA ALA A 159 6.01 -19.11 -2.83
C ALA A 159 6.42 -20.31 -3.71
N ARG A 160 7.29 -20.11 -4.71
CA ARG A 160 7.77 -21.16 -5.62
C ARG A 160 9.28 -21.09 -5.77
N GLU A 161 9.96 -22.23 -5.70
CA GLU A 161 11.42 -22.30 -5.77
C GLU A 161 11.97 -21.71 -7.08
N GLY A 162 11.28 -21.92 -8.21
CA GLY A 162 11.65 -21.35 -9.51
C GLY A 162 11.72 -19.82 -9.53
N HIS A 163 10.97 -19.12 -8.66
CA HIS A 163 11.02 -17.65 -8.58
C HIS A 163 12.33 -17.14 -8.01
N ARG A 164 13.02 -17.94 -7.18
CA ARG A 164 14.32 -17.56 -6.62
C ARG A 164 15.33 -17.24 -7.71
N GLY A 165 15.39 -18.06 -8.76
CA GLY A 165 16.27 -17.82 -9.91
C GLY A 165 15.93 -16.54 -10.67
N ILE A 166 14.64 -16.23 -10.82
CA ILE A 166 14.17 -15.04 -11.53
C ILE A 166 14.53 -13.77 -10.74
N ILE A 167 14.30 -13.76 -9.43
CA ILE A 167 14.61 -12.62 -8.57
C ILE A 167 16.10 -12.34 -8.53
N LEU A 168 16.93 -13.38 -8.34
CA LEU A 168 18.38 -13.24 -8.36
C LEU A 168 18.87 -12.71 -9.72
N GLY A 169 18.29 -13.21 -10.82
CA GLY A 169 18.75 -12.92 -12.17
C GLY A 169 20.12 -13.53 -12.48
N LYS A 170 20.61 -13.31 -13.70
CA LYS A 170 21.87 -13.87 -14.19
C LYS A 170 23.03 -13.44 -13.28
N GLY A 171 23.64 -14.39 -12.56
CA GLY A 171 24.74 -14.13 -11.64
C GLY A 171 24.40 -13.18 -10.47
N GLY A 172 23.13 -13.06 -10.09
CA GLY A 172 22.71 -12.15 -9.01
C GLY A 172 22.61 -10.67 -9.41
N GLN A 173 22.76 -10.34 -10.71
CA GLN A 173 22.82 -8.94 -11.17
C GLN A 173 21.51 -8.18 -10.90
N THR A 174 20.35 -8.83 -11.07
CA THR A 174 19.05 -8.21 -10.82
C THR A 174 18.91 -7.83 -9.35
N MET A 175 19.19 -8.76 -8.42
CA MET A 175 19.14 -8.46 -6.99
C MET A 175 20.16 -7.40 -6.57
N ARG A 176 21.37 -7.40 -7.12
CA ARG A 176 22.36 -6.35 -6.83
C ARG A 176 21.86 -4.97 -7.21
N ARG A 177 21.22 -4.84 -8.38
CA ARG A 177 20.63 -3.58 -8.85
C ARG A 177 19.50 -3.14 -7.92
N ILE A 178 18.58 -4.05 -7.58
CA ILE A 178 17.44 -3.79 -6.70
C ILE A 178 17.91 -3.36 -5.30
N GLY A 179 18.81 -4.14 -4.68
CA GLY A 179 19.38 -3.81 -3.37
C GLY A 179 20.15 -2.49 -3.36
N THR A 180 20.84 -2.15 -4.46
CA THR A 180 21.50 -0.84 -4.59
C THR A 180 20.49 0.30 -4.63
N ALA A 181 19.38 0.15 -5.34
CA ALA A 181 18.33 1.16 -5.39
C ALA A 181 17.66 1.33 -4.03
N ALA A 182 17.27 0.24 -3.37
CA ALA A 182 16.67 0.26 -2.05
C ALA A 182 17.61 0.88 -1.00
N ARG A 183 18.89 0.51 -1.00
CA ARG A 183 19.88 1.09 -0.08
C ARG A 183 20.02 2.61 -0.25
N LYS A 184 20.07 3.11 -1.50
CA LYS A 184 20.20 4.56 -1.74
C LYS A 184 19.00 5.34 -1.21
N GLU A 185 17.80 4.79 -1.36
CA GLU A 185 16.58 5.40 -0.85
C GLU A 185 16.52 5.39 0.67
N LEU A 186 16.90 4.27 1.30
CA LEU A 186 17.00 4.19 2.76
C LEU A 186 18.07 5.14 3.32
N GLU A 187 19.23 5.29 2.65
CA GLU A 187 20.25 6.26 3.07
C GLU A 187 19.73 7.71 3.01
N LEU A 188 18.90 8.03 2.01
CA LEU A 188 18.28 9.34 1.90
C LEU A 188 17.23 9.55 3.01
N ALA A 189 16.38 8.55 3.25
CA ALA A 189 15.31 8.64 4.24
C ALA A 189 15.83 8.66 5.69
N LEU A 190 16.92 7.94 5.98
CA LEU A 190 17.49 7.83 7.34
C LEU A 190 18.63 8.82 7.60
N GLU A 191 19.04 9.58 6.58
CA GLU A 191 20.17 10.53 6.63
C GLU A 191 21.48 9.95 7.19
N ARG A 192 21.67 8.63 7.05
CA ARG A 192 22.85 7.91 7.53
C ARG A 192 23.19 6.74 6.63
N ARG A 193 24.40 6.19 6.79
CA ARG A 193 24.89 5.08 5.99
C ARG A 193 24.11 3.79 6.30
N VAL A 194 23.72 3.05 5.26
CA VAL A 194 22.97 1.79 5.38
C VAL A 194 23.74 0.63 4.75
N HIS A 195 24.00 -0.42 5.53
CA HIS A 195 24.54 -1.69 5.11
C HIS A 195 23.40 -2.69 4.90
N LEU A 196 22.85 -2.72 3.68
CA LEU A 196 21.71 -3.55 3.34
C LEU A 196 22.13 -4.93 2.82
N PHE A 197 21.72 -5.98 3.53
CA PHE A 197 21.86 -7.37 3.13
C PHE A 197 20.49 -7.95 2.81
N SER A 198 20.37 -8.70 1.73
CA SER A 198 19.09 -9.27 1.29
C SER A 198 19.25 -10.69 0.80
N HIS A 199 18.42 -11.61 1.28
CA HIS A 199 18.46 -13.02 0.94
C HIS A 199 17.12 -13.52 0.39
N VAL A 200 17.15 -14.21 -0.75
CA VAL A 200 15.94 -14.83 -1.32
C VAL A 200 15.79 -16.25 -0.76
N LYS A 201 14.72 -16.49 -0.02
CA LYS A 201 14.37 -17.76 0.63
C LYS A 201 13.11 -18.34 0.00
N TYR A 202 13.13 -19.63 -0.31
CA TYR A 202 11.92 -20.36 -0.66
C TYR A 202 11.22 -20.79 0.63
N ARG A 203 9.94 -20.45 0.76
CA ARG A 203 9.09 -20.93 1.84
C ARG A 203 7.73 -21.26 1.24
N LYS A 204 7.34 -22.52 1.33
CA LYS A 204 6.04 -22.97 0.85
C LYS A 204 4.93 -22.36 1.72
N ASP A 205 3.78 -22.05 1.11
CA ASP A 205 2.54 -21.65 1.80
C ASP A 205 2.71 -20.44 2.73
N TRP A 206 3.67 -19.57 2.40
CA TRP A 206 4.04 -18.44 3.25
C TRP A 206 2.92 -17.40 3.36
N MET A 207 2.02 -17.33 2.37
CA MET A 207 0.87 -16.42 2.34
C MET A 207 -0.17 -16.77 3.40
N ASP A 208 -0.17 -18.01 3.90
CA ASP A 208 -1.10 -18.50 4.92
C ASP A 208 -0.52 -18.41 6.35
N ASP A 209 0.67 -17.79 6.52
CA ASP A 209 1.36 -17.68 7.80
C ASP A 209 0.87 -16.46 8.60
N SER A 210 0.03 -16.72 9.60
CA SER A 210 -0.62 -15.71 10.44
C SER A 210 0.36 -14.83 11.23
N ALA A 211 1.58 -15.32 11.54
CA ALA A 211 2.57 -14.58 12.31
C ALA A 211 3.03 -13.29 11.61
N ARG A 212 2.75 -13.17 10.31
CA ARG A 212 3.18 -12.03 9.47
C ARG A 212 2.29 -10.83 9.60
N TYR A 213 1.02 -11.02 9.91
CA TYR A 213 0.08 -9.93 10.11
C TYR A 213 0.43 -9.14 11.38
N ASN A 214 0.97 -9.83 12.40
CA ASN A 214 1.44 -9.21 13.64
C ASN A 214 2.55 -8.16 13.44
N LEU A 215 3.41 -8.32 12.42
CA LEU A 215 4.46 -7.34 12.09
C LEU A 215 3.90 -6.02 11.55
N TRP A 216 2.68 -6.07 11.03
CA TRP A 216 1.91 -4.94 10.53
C TRP A 216 0.86 -4.45 11.53
N ASP A 217 0.88 -5.00 12.76
CA ASP A 217 -0.16 -4.81 13.77
C ASP A 217 -1.58 -5.18 13.26
N LEU A 218 -1.66 -6.15 12.36
CA LEU A 218 -2.90 -6.66 11.78
C LEU A 218 -3.27 -8.01 12.41
N ASP A 219 -4.56 -8.23 12.69
CA ASP A 219 -5.08 -9.54 13.08
C ASP A 219 -5.35 -10.39 11.82
N TYR A 220 -4.86 -11.63 11.80
CA TYR A 220 -5.07 -12.56 10.71
C TYR A 220 -6.50 -13.11 10.65
N ASN A 221 -7.16 -13.24 11.81
CA ASN A 221 -8.50 -13.85 11.92
C ASN A 221 -9.64 -12.81 11.86
N ALA A 222 -9.29 -11.58 11.53
CA ALA A 222 -10.16 -10.41 11.47
C ALA A 222 -11.00 -10.25 10.20
#